data_AF-A0A011MSZ2-F1
#
_entry.id   AF-A0A011MSZ2-F1
#
_cell.length_a   1.000
_cell.length_b   1.000
_cell.length_c   1.000
_cell.angle_alpha   90.00
_cell.angle_beta   90.00
_cell.angle_gamma   90.00
#
_symmetry.space_group_name_H-M   'P 1'
#
loop_
_entity.id
_entity.type
_entity.pdbx_description
1 polymer ?
#
loop_
_entity_poly.entity_id
_entity_poly.type
_entity_poly.pdbx_seq_one_letter_code
_entity_poly.pdbx_strand_id
1 'polypeptide(L)'
;MTTPAIEGRFFRILSSLLQVPLEQLGHDTSRKSCQAWDSLKHMHLVLALEEEFGIEFDDAEIADLNSAAALLDAVSRKVSA
;
A
#
# COMPACT_ATOMS: atom_id res chain seq x y z
N MET A 1 15.47 3.26 -2.78
CA MET A 1 15.66 1.93 -3.40
C MET A 1 14.80 0.96 -2.62
N THR A 2 13.64 0.59 -3.15
CA THR A 2 12.72 -0.31 -2.45
C THR A 2 13.36 -1.69 -2.33
N THR A 3 13.36 -2.28 -1.13
CA THR A 3 13.90 -3.63 -0.94
C THR A 3 12.90 -4.66 -1.48
N PRO A 4 13.32 -5.67 -2.26
CA PRO A 4 12.41 -6.68 -2.83
C PRO A 4 11.60 -7.45 -1.77
N ALA A 5 12.09 -7.52 -0.54
CA ALA A 5 11.39 -8.13 0.59
C ALA A 5 10.19 -7.30 1.11
N ILE A 6 10.27 -5.96 1.04
CA ILE A 6 9.18 -5.05 1.45
C ILE A 6 8.10 -5.07 0.37
N GLU A 7 8.51 -4.93 -0.88
CA GLU A 7 7.61 -4.94 -2.04
C GLU A 7 6.77 -6.21 -2.13
N GLY A 8 7.40 -7.39 -1.96
CA GLY A 8 6.66 -8.66 -1.98
C GLY A 8 5.60 -8.78 -0.89
N ARG A 9 5.85 -8.25 0.32
CA ARG A 9 4.87 -8.23 1.42
C ARG A 9 3.76 -7.22 1.16
N PHE A 10 4.13 -6.02 0.72
CA PHE A 10 3.20 -4.95 0.36
C PHE A 10 2.16 -5.44 -0.66
N PHE A 11 2.60 -6.02 -1.78
CA PHE A 11 1.68 -6.49 -2.81
C PHE A 11 0.81 -7.66 -2.33
N ARG A 12 1.29 -8.52 -1.42
CA ARG A 12 0.44 -9.57 -0.79
C ARG A 12 -0.69 -8.98 0.04
N ILE A 13 -0.42 -7.96 0.86
CA ILE A 13 -1.45 -7.26 1.63
C ILE A 13 -2.44 -6.59 0.67
N LEU A 14 -1.94 -5.89 -0.34
CA LEU A 14 -2.77 -5.22 -1.34
C LEU A 14 -3.68 -6.22 -2.07
N SER A 15 -3.12 -7.35 -2.52
CA SER A 15 -3.86 -8.44 -3.17
C SER A 15 -4.95 -9.02 -2.27
N SER A 16 -4.61 -9.28 -1.01
CA SER A 16 -5.56 -9.82 -0.03
C SER A 16 -6.69 -8.84 0.26
N LEU A 17 -6.39 -7.55 0.45
CA LEU A 17 -7.39 -6.55 0.78
C LEU A 17 -8.28 -6.20 -0.42
N LEU A 18 -7.69 -6.01 -1.59
CA LEU A 18 -8.44 -5.67 -2.80
C LEU A 18 -9.13 -6.88 -3.43
N GLN A 19 -8.79 -8.11 -2.99
CA GLN A 19 -9.28 -9.36 -3.60
C GLN A 19 -8.94 -9.43 -5.10
N VAL A 20 -7.76 -8.91 -5.46
CA VAL A 20 -7.23 -8.87 -6.83
C VAL A 20 -5.97 -9.72 -6.90
N PRO A 21 -5.79 -10.57 -7.93
CA PRO A 21 -4.57 -11.35 -8.10
C PRO A 21 -3.31 -10.48 -8.20
N LEU A 22 -2.19 -10.93 -7.61
CA LEU A 22 -0.89 -10.24 -7.65
C LEU A 22 -0.43 -9.90 -9.08
N GLU A 23 -0.74 -10.76 -10.04
CA GLU A 23 -0.42 -10.58 -11.47
C GLU A 23 -1.14 -9.39 -12.13
N GLN A 24 -2.25 -8.92 -11.54
CA GLN A 24 -3.01 -7.76 -11.99
C GLN A 24 -2.67 -6.49 -11.21
N LEU A 25 -1.80 -6.61 -10.19
CA LEU A 25 -1.36 -5.49 -9.36
C LEU A 25 0.04 -5.05 -9.79
N GLY A 26 0.24 -3.74 -9.77
CA GLY A 26 1.47 -3.10 -10.19
C GLY A 26 1.64 -1.74 -9.51
N HIS A 27 2.76 -1.10 -9.79
CA HIS A 27 3.11 0.21 -9.20
C HIS A 27 2.13 1.32 -9.64
N ASP A 28 1.55 1.15 -10.82
CA ASP A 28 0.52 2.00 -11.43
C ASP A 28 -0.90 1.71 -10.91
N THR A 29 -1.06 0.67 -10.08
CA THR A 29 -2.34 0.41 -9.40
C THR A 29 -2.66 1.57 -8.47
N SER A 30 -3.83 2.14 -8.62
CA SER A 30 -4.30 3.29 -7.85
C SER A 30 -5.78 3.17 -7.58
N ARG A 31 -6.29 4.02 -6.70
CA ARG A 31 -7.73 4.16 -6.44
C ARG A 31 -8.54 4.52 -7.69
N LYS A 32 -7.90 5.06 -8.72
CA LYS A 32 -8.54 5.41 -10.00
C LYS A 32 -8.53 4.26 -11.01
N SER A 33 -7.47 3.45 -11.03
CA SER A 33 -7.33 2.33 -11.96
C SER A 33 -7.96 1.04 -11.43
N CYS A 34 -8.01 0.86 -10.10
CA CYS A 34 -8.58 -0.31 -9.46
C CYS A 34 -9.91 0.02 -8.79
N GLN A 35 -11.02 -0.43 -9.39
CA GLN A 35 -12.37 -0.19 -8.84
C GLN A 35 -12.58 -0.85 -7.46
N ALA A 36 -11.88 -1.95 -7.17
CA ALA A 36 -11.92 -2.61 -5.87
C ALA A 36 -11.29 -1.77 -4.75
N TRP A 37 -10.53 -0.73 -5.09
CA TRP A 37 -9.83 0.12 -4.13
C TRP A 37 -10.67 1.37 -3.78
N ASP A 38 -11.67 1.15 -2.93
CA ASP A 38 -12.50 2.22 -2.37
C ASP A 38 -11.87 2.90 -1.13
N SER A 39 -12.59 3.86 -0.52
CA SER A 39 -12.12 4.59 0.68
C SER A 39 -11.94 3.69 1.90
N LEU A 40 -12.79 2.68 2.08
CA LEU A 40 -12.74 1.79 3.23
C LEU A 40 -11.57 0.80 3.11
N LYS A 41 -11.38 0.25 1.91
CA LYS A 41 -10.21 -0.57 1.58
C LYS A 41 -8.91 0.21 1.70
N HIS A 42 -8.91 1.50 1.34
CA HIS A 42 -7.75 2.34 1.52
C HIS A 42 -7.38 2.50 3.01
N MET A 43 -8.34 2.77 3.88
CA MET A 43 -8.09 2.85 5.33
C MET A 43 -7.62 1.51 5.90
N HIS A 44 -8.25 0.40 5.52
CA HIS A 44 -7.81 -0.93 5.94
C HIS A 44 -6.40 -1.27 5.45
N LEU A 45 -6.03 -0.80 4.25
CA LEU A 45 -4.70 -0.98 3.71
C LEU A 45 -3.67 -0.21 4.53
N VAL A 46 -3.94 1.05 4.86
CA VAL A 46 -3.06 1.84 5.72
C VAL A 46 -2.84 1.13 7.06
N LEU A 47 -3.91 0.76 7.76
CA LEU A 47 -3.83 0.07 9.05
C LEU A 47 -3.05 -1.26 8.96
N ALA A 48 -3.30 -2.07 7.93
CA ALA A 48 -2.59 -3.33 7.74
C ALA A 48 -1.10 -3.13 7.46
N LEU A 49 -0.71 -2.04 6.78
CA LEU A 49 0.68 -1.70 6.54
C LEU A 49 1.36 -1.20 7.82
N GLU A 50 0.67 -0.39 8.62
CA GLU A 50 1.14 0.06 9.92
C GLU A 50 1.44 -1.13 10.85
N GLU A 51 0.49 -2.06 10.96
CA GLU A 51 0.63 -3.28 11.76
C GLU A 51 1.72 -4.23 11.24
N GLU A 52 1.79 -4.48 9.92
CA GLU A 52 2.77 -5.42 9.35
C GLU A 52 4.21 -4.90 9.44
N PHE A 53 4.41 -3.59 9.20
CA PHE A 53 5.74 -3.01 9.12
C PHE A 53 6.16 -2.26 10.40
N GLY A 54 5.26 -2.10 11.37
CA GLY A 54 5.51 -1.37 12.61
C GLY A 54 5.75 0.12 12.39
N ILE A 55 4.98 0.71 11.46
CA ILE A 55 5.08 2.12 11.06
C ILE A 55 3.76 2.85 11.37
N GLU A 56 3.77 4.17 11.37
CA GLU A 56 2.56 5.00 11.51
C GLU A 56 2.52 6.07 10.41
N PHE A 57 1.36 6.27 9.81
CA PHE A 57 1.07 7.34 8.84
C PHE A 57 0.19 8.41 9.49
N ASP A 58 0.49 9.67 9.22
CA ASP A 58 -0.41 10.76 9.62
C ASP A 58 -1.53 11.00 8.59
N ASP A 59 -2.60 11.68 9.02
CA ASP A 59 -3.77 11.95 8.17
C ASP A 59 -3.42 12.70 6.88
N ALA A 60 -2.40 13.57 6.91
CA ALA A 60 -1.97 14.31 5.74
C ALA A 60 -1.21 13.40 4.76
N GLU A 61 -0.34 12.52 5.25
CA GLU A 61 0.27 11.47 4.43
C GLU A 61 -0.80 10.59 3.77
N ILE A 62 -1.75 10.06 4.55
CA ILE A 62 -2.79 9.16 4.04
C ILE A 62 -3.58 9.80 2.89
N ALA A 63 -3.89 11.09 2.99
CA ALA A 63 -4.61 11.82 1.94
C ALA A 63 -3.88 11.83 0.59
N ASP A 64 -2.54 11.81 0.59
CA ASP A 64 -1.70 11.83 -0.62
C ASP A 64 -1.37 10.41 -1.13
N LEU A 65 -1.55 9.37 -0.32
CA LEU A 65 -1.18 7.98 -0.61
C LEU A 65 -2.20 7.23 -1.48
N ASN A 66 -2.46 7.73 -2.68
CA ASN A 66 -3.53 7.24 -3.56
C ASN A 66 -3.11 6.18 -4.60
N SER A 67 -1.86 5.73 -4.58
CA SER A 67 -1.32 4.71 -5.49
C SER A 67 -0.42 3.70 -4.78
N ALA A 68 -0.31 2.51 -5.36
CA ALA A 68 0.57 1.46 -4.89
C ALA A 68 2.02 1.92 -4.83
N ALA A 69 2.51 2.64 -5.85
CA ALA A 69 3.84 3.23 -5.83
C ALA A 69 4.05 4.20 -4.66
N ALA A 70 3.10 5.13 -4.43
CA ALA A 70 3.23 6.12 -3.37
C ALA A 70 3.25 5.47 -1.98
N LEU A 71 2.36 4.50 -1.75
CA LEU A 71 2.31 3.71 -0.52
C LEU A 71 3.58 2.91 -0.29
N LEU A 72 4.03 2.16 -1.30
CA LEU A 72 5.22 1.33 -1.19
C LEU A 72 6.47 2.16 -0.87
N ASP A 73 6.61 3.32 -1.51
CA ASP A 73 7.70 4.25 -1.27
C ASP A 73 7.64 4.86 0.14
N ALA A 74 6.45 5.22 0.61
CA ALA A 74 6.25 5.72 1.98
C ALA A 74 6.55 4.64 3.04
N VAL A 75 6.09 3.40 2.83
CA VAL A 75 6.43 2.25 3.67
C VAL A 75 7.95 2.05 3.69
N SER A 76 8.60 2.03 2.53
CA SER A 76 10.05 1.81 2.44
C SER A 76 10.84 2.90 3.15
N ARG A 77 10.39 4.15 3.09
CA ARG A 77 11.00 5.26 3.83
C ARG A 77 10.89 5.07 5.33
N LYS A 78 9.69 4.78 5.84
CA LYS A 78 9.46 4.63 7.29
C LYS A 78 10.16 3.41 7.88
N VAL A 79 10.21 2.29 7.16
CA VAL A 79 10.93 1.08 7.60
C VAL A 79 12.45 1.27 7.62
N SER A 80 12.97 2.18 6.80
CA SER A 80 14.42 2.46 6.73
C SER A 80 14.85 3.66 7.58
N ALA A 81 13.91 4.32 8.27
CA ALA A 81 14.16 5.45 9.16
C ALA A 81 14.53 4.96 10.56
#